data_AF-A0A8H8NWL0-F1
#
_entry.id   AF-A0A8H8NWL0-F1
#
_cell.length_a   1.000
_cell.length_b   1.000
_cell.length_c   1.000
_cell.angle_alpha   90.00
_cell.angle_beta   90.00
_cell.angle_gamma   90.00
#
_symmetry.space_group_name_H-M   'P 1'
#
loop_
_entity.id
_entity.type
_entity.pdbx_description
1 polymer ?
#
loop_
_entity_poly.entity_id
_entity_poly.type
_entity_poly.pdbx_seq_one_letter_code
_entity_poly.pdbx_strand_id
1 'polypeptide(L)'
;MLRRALPKFLQFVAANPDLYIEAPKGNLVVSFSRTLGAPHHELRRFVTYDTVAAFLLGVPPLAEYGYNDRRDSEITGFDWVHGIPAEFIEIIAQINSRRAESPATVDDPETLERRIWAWQSHGTVPDKSTDSKETNMTRAQVQEGWRHALLIYVYMGICGVSSEDPRVQAAVRHIFSLAEVIGNSRVGIHMLPHCVIAGLAARLEKHRVAVYEKLRSLGNTRVWLFAGTQFGEVLYELWHGAGIGGAPVMWDDYVKCRRRVIPM
;
A
#
# COMPACT_ATOMS: atom_id res chain seq x y z
N MET A 1 -3.71 -17.72 -2.03
CA MET A 1 -3.72 -18.08 -0.58
C MET A 1 -4.75 -17.27 0.19
N LEU A 2 -4.75 -15.93 0.08
CA LEU A 2 -5.65 -15.07 0.84
C LEU A 2 -7.15 -15.38 0.65
N ARG A 3 -7.62 -15.63 -0.59
CA ARG A 3 -8.99 -16.09 -0.87
C ARG A 3 -9.41 -17.34 -0.09
N ARG A 4 -8.48 -18.27 0.17
CA ARG A 4 -8.76 -19.49 0.95
C ARG A 4 -8.87 -19.21 2.46
N ALA A 5 -8.29 -18.12 2.93
CA ALA A 5 -8.36 -17.70 4.32
C ALA A 5 -9.64 -16.90 4.64
N LEU A 6 -10.29 -16.32 3.63
CA LEU A 6 -11.47 -15.46 3.79
C LEU A 6 -12.60 -16.13 4.61
N PRO A 7 -13.01 -17.39 4.38
CA PRO A 7 -14.10 -17.99 5.17
C PRO A 7 -13.78 -18.08 6.67
N LYS A 8 -12.54 -18.44 7.01
CA LYS A 8 -12.09 -18.50 8.41
C LYS A 8 -12.00 -17.10 9.02
N PHE A 9 -11.50 -16.13 8.27
CA PHE A 9 -11.48 -14.74 8.70
C PHE A 9 -12.89 -14.26 9.04
N LEU A 10 -13.86 -14.43 8.13
CA LEU A 10 -15.25 -14.03 8.36
C LEU A 10 -15.88 -14.76 9.55
N GLN A 11 -15.55 -16.03 9.77
CA GLN A 11 -15.99 -16.77 10.96
C GLN A 11 -15.44 -16.17 12.27
N PHE A 12 -14.17 -15.78 12.29
CA PHE A 12 -13.58 -15.12 13.45
C PHE A 12 -14.20 -13.75 13.71
N VAL A 13 -14.41 -12.95 12.67
CA VAL A 13 -15.13 -11.67 12.82
C VAL A 13 -16.54 -11.96 13.35
N ALA A 14 -17.24 -12.98 12.83
CA ALA A 14 -18.64 -13.32 13.18
C ALA A 14 -18.83 -13.69 14.64
N ALA A 15 -17.79 -14.28 15.24
CA ALA A 15 -17.78 -14.64 16.65
C ALA A 15 -17.56 -13.43 17.59
N ASN A 16 -17.19 -12.26 17.06
CA ASN A 16 -16.84 -11.08 17.83
C ASN A 16 -17.68 -9.86 17.38
N PRO A 17 -18.81 -9.56 18.04
CA PRO A 17 -19.71 -8.46 17.66
C PRO A 17 -19.02 -7.10 17.56
N ASP A 18 -17.99 -6.87 18.38
CA ASP A 18 -17.21 -5.63 18.36
C ASP A 18 -16.50 -5.39 17.04
N LEU A 19 -16.24 -6.44 16.24
CA LEU A 19 -15.52 -6.32 14.97
C LEU A 19 -16.41 -5.96 13.77
N TYR A 20 -17.70 -5.71 13.99
CA TYR A 20 -18.61 -5.22 12.96
C TYR A 20 -19.07 -3.79 13.23
N ILE A 21 -19.35 -3.08 12.14
CA ILE A 21 -20.11 -1.83 12.19
C ILE A 21 -21.23 -1.88 11.16
N GLU A 22 -22.29 -1.12 11.41
CA GLU A 22 -23.37 -0.92 10.46
C GLU A 22 -22.94 0.12 9.41
N ALA A 23 -22.95 -0.29 8.15
CA ALA A 23 -22.74 0.60 7.01
C ALA A 23 -23.98 1.50 6.81
N PRO A 24 -23.86 2.65 6.10
CA PRO A 24 -24.97 3.59 5.89
C PRO A 24 -26.26 2.98 5.27
N LYS A 25 -26.15 1.82 4.61
CA LYS A 25 -27.26 1.08 4.00
C LYS A 25 -27.87 0.00 4.90
N GLY A 26 -27.46 -0.10 6.17
CA GLY A 26 -27.94 -1.09 7.14
C GLY A 26 -27.23 -2.46 7.10
N ASN A 27 -26.25 -2.63 6.21
CA ASN A 27 -25.47 -3.87 6.14
C ASN A 27 -24.38 -3.90 7.21
N LEU A 28 -24.14 -5.06 7.81
CA LEU A 28 -22.99 -5.25 8.70
C LEU A 28 -21.73 -5.48 7.87
N VAL A 29 -20.72 -4.65 8.12
CA VAL A 29 -19.40 -4.72 7.48
C VAL A 29 -18.31 -4.86 8.52
N VAL A 30 -17.13 -5.33 8.13
CA VAL A 30 -16.00 -5.51 9.04
C VAL A 30 -15.47 -4.14 9.45
N SER A 31 -15.39 -3.88 10.75
CA SER A 31 -14.76 -2.66 11.28
C SER A 31 -13.26 -2.70 11.02
N PHE A 32 -12.76 -1.83 10.14
CA PHE A 32 -11.36 -1.87 9.73
C PHE A 32 -10.42 -1.61 10.90
N SER A 33 -10.59 -0.49 11.59
CA SER A 33 -9.70 -0.03 12.65
C SER A 33 -9.72 -0.99 13.85
N ARG A 34 -10.89 -1.52 14.24
CA ARG A 34 -11.01 -2.52 15.32
C ARG A 34 -10.36 -3.84 14.93
N THR A 35 -10.51 -4.29 13.69
CA THR A 35 -9.92 -5.56 13.24
C THR A 35 -8.40 -5.45 13.10
N LEU A 36 -7.89 -4.29 12.65
CA LEU A 36 -6.46 -4.02 12.56
C LEU A 36 -5.80 -3.91 13.94
N GLY A 37 -6.51 -3.32 14.91
CA GLY A 37 -6.09 -3.18 16.31
C GLY A 37 -6.39 -4.40 17.19
N ALA A 38 -7.02 -5.45 16.65
CA ALA A 38 -7.38 -6.63 17.42
C ALA A 38 -6.13 -7.37 17.94
N PRO A 39 -6.18 -7.99 19.13
CA PRO A 39 -5.07 -8.77 19.67
C PRO A 39 -4.77 -10.04 18.86
N HIS A 40 -5.73 -10.48 18.03
CA HIS A 40 -5.61 -11.66 17.18
C HIS A 40 -4.72 -11.37 15.97
N HIS A 41 -3.49 -11.89 15.99
CA HIS A 41 -2.51 -11.67 14.94
C HIS A 41 -3.00 -12.12 13.55
N GLU A 42 -3.86 -13.15 13.46
CA GLU A 42 -4.43 -13.64 12.22
C GLU A 42 -5.38 -12.62 11.56
N LEU A 43 -6.17 -11.91 12.37
CA LEU A 43 -7.09 -10.88 11.90
C LEU A 43 -6.32 -9.69 11.35
N ARG A 44 -5.37 -9.16 12.14
CA ARG A 44 -4.48 -8.08 11.71
C ARG A 44 -3.73 -8.46 10.43
N ARG A 45 -3.20 -9.69 10.38
CA ARG A 45 -2.51 -10.22 9.22
C ARG A 45 -3.43 -10.23 8.01
N PHE A 46 -4.62 -10.82 8.11
CA PHE A 46 -5.56 -10.89 6.99
C PHE A 46 -5.89 -9.50 6.44
N VAL A 47 -6.30 -8.56 7.29
CA VAL A 47 -6.67 -7.19 6.87
C VAL A 47 -5.51 -6.48 6.18
N THR A 48 -4.30 -6.62 6.72
CA THR A 48 -3.10 -6.01 6.14
C THR A 48 -2.81 -6.60 4.74
N TYR A 49 -2.85 -7.92 4.60
CA TYR A 49 -2.60 -8.56 3.30
C TYR A 49 -3.71 -8.30 2.29
N ASP A 50 -4.98 -8.28 2.70
CA ASP A 50 -6.10 -7.96 1.81
C ASP A 50 -5.99 -6.54 1.27
N THR A 51 -5.69 -5.60 2.16
CA THR A 51 -5.50 -4.18 1.82
C THR A 51 -4.33 -3.97 0.86
N VAL A 52 -3.15 -4.51 1.18
CA VAL A 52 -1.94 -4.32 0.36
C VAL A 52 -2.04 -5.10 -0.95
N ALA A 53 -2.67 -6.28 -0.95
CA ALA A 53 -2.91 -7.03 -2.19
C ALA A 53 -3.88 -6.28 -3.11
N ALA A 54 -5.01 -5.78 -2.58
CA ALA A 54 -5.97 -4.99 -3.33
C ALA A 54 -5.31 -3.74 -3.94
N PHE A 55 -4.45 -3.07 -3.17
CA PHE A 55 -3.67 -1.92 -3.63
C PHE A 55 -2.71 -2.25 -4.77
N LEU A 56 -1.79 -3.20 -4.55
CA LEU A 56 -0.76 -3.51 -5.54
C LEU A 56 -1.32 -4.17 -6.78
N LEU A 57 -2.34 -5.00 -6.64
CA LEU A 57 -2.97 -5.62 -7.80
C LEU A 57 -3.96 -4.65 -8.46
N GLY A 58 -4.51 -3.66 -7.76
CA GLY A 58 -5.63 -2.86 -8.27
C GLY A 58 -6.87 -3.73 -8.48
N VAL A 59 -7.23 -4.51 -7.45
CA VAL A 59 -8.48 -5.28 -7.36
C VAL A 59 -9.29 -4.79 -6.15
N PRO A 60 -10.61 -5.03 -6.12
CA PRO A 60 -11.38 -4.88 -4.89
C PRO A 60 -10.80 -5.75 -3.75
N PRO A 61 -10.86 -5.27 -2.50
CA PRO A 61 -10.55 -6.11 -1.34
C PRO A 61 -11.51 -7.30 -1.27
N LEU A 62 -11.08 -8.39 -0.61
CA LEU A 62 -11.89 -9.60 -0.47
C LEU A 62 -12.97 -9.44 0.59
N ALA A 63 -12.71 -8.67 1.65
CA ALA A 63 -13.69 -8.33 2.66
C ALA A 63 -14.21 -6.90 2.48
N GLU A 64 -15.46 -6.68 2.87
CA GLU A 64 -16.06 -5.34 2.93
C GLU A 64 -15.75 -4.69 4.27
N TYR A 65 -15.13 -3.51 4.21
CA TYR A 65 -14.62 -2.79 5.38
C TYR A 65 -15.36 -1.48 5.60
N GLY A 66 -15.57 -1.12 6.86
CA GLY A 66 -16.06 0.20 7.27
C GLY A 66 -15.07 0.95 8.17
N TYR A 67 -15.12 2.29 8.14
CA TYR A 67 -14.07 3.18 8.69
C TYR A 67 -14.56 4.17 9.75
N ASN A 68 -15.84 4.12 10.15
CA ASN A 68 -16.51 5.17 10.93
C ASN A 68 -16.17 5.20 12.43
N ASP A 69 -15.23 4.38 12.91
CA ASP A 69 -14.93 4.25 14.34
C ASP A 69 -13.59 4.87 14.74
N ARG A 70 -13.39 6.13 14.36
CA ARG A 70 -12.19 6.89 14.72
C ARG A 70 -12.13 7.27 16.22
N ARG A 71 -13.05 6.76 17.03
CA ARG A 71 -13.09 6.93 18.47
C ARG A 71 -12.26 5.82 19.12
N ASP A 72 -11.20 6.22 19.80
CA ASP A 72 -10.57 5.46 20.89
C ASP A 72 -9.58 4.34 20.58
N SER A 73 -8.96 4.31 19.40
CA SER A 73 -7.77 3.48 19.23
C SER A 73 -6.64 4.31 18.64
N GLU A 74 -5.75 4.80 19.51
CA GLU A 74 -4.35 4.86 19.10
C GLU A 74 -4.03 3.44 18.62
N ILE A 75 -3.91 3.25 17.31
CA ILE A 75 -3.55 1.95 16.73
C ILE A 75 -2.10 1.70 17.17
N THR A 76 -1.97 1.22 18.40
CA THR A 76 -0.72 1.00 19.10
C THR A 76 -0.32 -0.45 18.85
N GLY A 77 0.92 -0.65 18.42
CA GLY A 77 1.45 -1.98 18.15
C GLY A 77 1.39 -2.40 16.69
N PHE A 78 1.75 -1.50 15.76
CA PHE A 78 2.01 -1.90 14.38
C PHE A 78 3.18 -2.90 14.32
N ASP A 79 2.93 -4.02 13.66
CA ASP A 79 3.90 -5.10 13.47
C ASP A 79 4.89 -4.70 12.37
N TRP A 80 6.07 -4.25 12.78
CA TRP A 80 7.14 -3.73 11.92
C TRP A 80 7.64 -4.68 10.83
N VAL A 81 7.10 -5.91 10.77
CA VAL A 81 7.39 -6.97 9.80
C VAL A 81 7.29 -6.50 8.34
N HIS A 82 6.65 -5.35 8.11
CA HIS A 82 6.15 -4.94 6.82
C HIS A 82 6.46 -3.47 6.46
N GLY A 83 6.95 -2.67 7.41
CA GLY A 83 7.44 -1.31 7.19
C GLY A 83 6.39 -0.24 6.88
N ILE A 84 5.09 -0.57 6.84
CA ILE A 84 4.01 0.38 6.57
C ILE A 84 3.34 0.87 7.87
N PRO A 85 3.20 2.18 8.12
CA PRO A 85 2.41 2.69 9.25
C PRO A 85 0.94 2.22 9.21
N ALA A 86 0.34 1.95 10.37
CA ALA A 86 -1.07 1.51 10.46
C ALA A 86 -2.05 2.53 9.87
N GLU A 87 -1.80 3.82 10.07
CA GLU A 87 -2.61 4.88 9.46
C GLU A 87 -2.56 4.82 7.92
N PHE A 88 -1.40 4.48 7.35
CA PHE A 88 -1.27 4.33 5.91
C PHE A 88 -1.99 3.08 5.39
N ILE A 89 -2.03 1.99 6.16
CA ILE A 89 -2.86 0.82 5.83
C ILE A 89 -4.35 1.22 5.75
N GLU A 90 -4.84 1.98 6.72
CA GLU A 90 -6.23 2.44 6.72
C GLU A 90 -6.53 3.35 5.52
N ILE A 91 -5.65 4.30 5.21
CA ILE A 91 -5.79 5.16 4.04
C ILE A 91 -5.83 4.34 2.74
N ILE A 92 -4.93 3.36 2.59
CA ILE A 92 -4.97 2.45 1.42
C ILE A 92 -6.33 1.72 1.35
N ALA A 93 -6.82 1.20 2.47
CA ALA A 93 -8.08 0.48 2.51
C ALA A 93 -9.26 1.37 2.09
N GLN A 94 -9.31 2.60 2.60
CA GLN A 94 -10.29 3.61 2.21
C GLN A 94 -10.29 3.87 0.69
N ILE A 95 -9.09 4.07 0.12
CA ILE A 95 -8.95 4.26 -1.33
C ILE A 95 -9.43 3.01 -2.09
N ASN A 96 -9.05 1.80 -1.65
CA ASN A 96 -9.49 0.55 -2.27
C ASN A 96 -11.03 0.41 -2.27
N SER A 97 -11.67 0.71 -1.14
CA SER A 97 -13.14 0.66 -1.01
C SER A 97 -13.83 1.65 -1.92
N ARG A 98 -13.34 2.89 -2.00
CA ARG A 98 -13.87 3.90 -2.93
C ARG A 98 -13.76 3.46 -4.38
N ARG A 99 -12.63 2.86 -4.75
CA ARG A 99 -12.40 2.33 -6.10
C ARG A 99 -13.21 1.08 -6.44
N ALA A 100 -13.62 0.33 -5.43
CA ALA A 100 -14.51 -0.81 -5.57
C ALA A 100 -15.99 -0.40 -5.56
N GLU A 101 -16.29 0.90 -5.57
CA GLU A 101 -17.66 1.44 -5.48
C GLU A 101 -18.41 0.94 -4.22
N SER A 102 -17.65 0.68 -3.15
CA SER A 102 -18.19 0.26 -1.86
C SER A 102 -19.12 1.34 -1.28
N PRO A 103 -20.19 0.95 -0.57
CA PRO A 103 -21.06 1.89 0.14
C PRO A 103 -20.41 2.49 1.40
N ALA A 104 -19.19 2.10 1.74
CA ALA A 104 -18.47 2.63 2.90
C ALA A 104 -18.25 4.14 2.78
N THR A 105 -18.51 4.87 3.87
CA THR A 105 -18.13 6.27 3.98
C THR A 105 -16.61 6.37 4.02
N VAL A 106 -16.03 7.05 3.03
CA VAL A 106 -14.59 7.24 2.87
C VAL A 106 -14.29 8.75 2.82
N ASP A 107 -13.18 9.16 3.40
CA ASP A 107 -12.72 10.55 3.38
C ASP A 107 -12.56 11.07 1.93
N ASP A 108 -12.76 12.38 1.75
CA ASP A 108 -12.46 13.06 0.49
C ASP A 108 -10.94 13.07 0.19
N PRO A 109 -10.52 13.21 -1.08
CA PRO A 109 -9.10 13.14 -1.45
C PRO A 109 -8.24 14.18 -0.75
N GLU A 110 -8.76 15.40 -0.52
CA GLU A 110 -8.05 16.48 0.16
C GLU A 110 -7.83 16.16 1.64
N THR A 111 -8.81 15.52 2.29
CA THR A 111 -8.68 15.04 3.68
C THR A 111 -7.69 13.88 3.78
N LEU A 112 -7.70 12.94 2.84
CA LEU A 112 -6.70 11.87 2.78
C LEU A 112 -5.29 12.43 2.59
N GLU A 113 -5.10 13.36 1.65
CA GLU A 113 -3.83 14.03 1.42
C GLU A 113 -3.34 14.77 2.67
N ARG A 114 -4.22 15.51 3.35
CA ARG A 114 -3.90 16.22 4.59
C ARG A 114 -3.44 15.27 5.70
N ARG A 115 -4.10 14.10 5.85
CA ARG A 115 -3.70 13.06 6.81
C ARG A 115 -2.31 12.51 6.50
N ILE A 116 -2.02 12.23 5.22
CA ILE A 116 -0.71 11.73 4.77
C ILE A 116 0.40 12.73 5.12
N TRP A 117 0.17 14.03 4.92
CA TRP A 117 1.14 15.07 5.27
C TRP A 117 1.26 15.33 6.77
N ALA A 118 0.15 15.26 7.50
CA ALA A 118 0.14 15.43 8.96
C ALA A 118 0.77 14.24 9.70
N TRP A 119 0.87 13.07 9.06
CA TRP A 119 1.49 11.89 9.66
C TRP A 119 2.95 12.15 10.03
N GLN A 120 3.26 11.86 11.29
CA GLN A 120 4.60 11.90 11.84
C GLN A 120 5.04 10.49 12.21
N SER A 121 6.31 10.19 11.99
CA SER A 121 6.91 8.96 12.48
C SER A 121 6.95 9.01 14.01
N HIS A 122 5.98 8.37 14.66
CA HIS A 122 6.01 8.13 16.10
C HIS A 122 7.08 7.05 16.37
N GLY A 123 8.34 7.48 16.41
CA GLY A 123 9.46 6.63 16.77
C GLY A 123 9.23 6.07 18.17
N THR A 124 8.99 4.76 18.29
CA THR A 124 8.96 4.11 19.59
C THR A 124 10.38 3.70 19.98
N VAL A 125 10.85 4.34 21.05
CA VAL A 125 12.02 4.12 21.92
C VAL A 125 13.30 3.56 21.26
N PRO A 126 14.42 4.33 21.24
CA PRO A 126 15.70 3.81 20.80
C PRO A 126 16.15 2.67 21.74
N ASP A 127 16.18 1.45 21.22
CA ASP A 127 16.99 0.40 21.82
C ASP A 127 18.46 0.85 21.72
N LYS A 128 19.18 0.87 22.84
CA LYS A 128 20.42 1.66 23.02
C LYS A 128 21.64 1.12 22.24
N SER A 129 21.48 0.12 21.37
CA SER A 129 22.58 -0.43 20.57
C SER A 129 22.86 0.40 19.32
N THR A 130 24.13 0.53 18.91
CA THR A 130 24.53 1.33 17.74
C THR A 130 23.99 0.75 16.43
N ASP A 131 23.86 -0.58 16.33
CA ASP A 131 23.22 -1.29 15.20
C ASP A 131 21.71 -0.95 15.05
N SER A 132 21.07 -0.45 16.11
CA SER A 132 19.67 -0.04 16.08
C SER A 132 19.47 1.29 15.35
N LYS A 133 20.44 2.22 15.41
CA LYS A 133 20.26 3.59 14.89
C LYS A 133 20.19 3.65 13.36
N GLU A 134 21.13 2.99 12.69
CA GLU A 134 21.14 2.92 11.22
C GLU A 134 19.90 2.18 10.71
N THR A 135 19.58 1.03 11.31
CA THR A 135 18.37 0.26 11.02
C THR A 135 17.09 1.09 11.23
N ASN A 136 17.02 1.88 12.31
CA ASN A 136 15.89 2.77 12.59
C ASN A 136 15.78 3.90 11.56
N MET A 137 16.91 4.47 11.12
CA MET A 137 16.93 5.49 10.08
C MET A 137 16.44 4.93 8.74
N THR A 138 16.92 3.75 8.33
CA THR A 138 16.45 3.08 7.11
C THR A 138 14.95 2.75 7.18
N ARG A 139 14.44 2.37 8.36
CA ARG A 139 13.01 2.12 8.57
C ARG A 139 12.19 3.40 8.42
N ALA A 140 12.65 4.51 9.00
CA ALA A 140 12.02 5.81 8.81
C ALA A 140 11.98 6.21 7.33
N GLN A 141 13.04 5.92 6.57
CA GLN A 141 13.08 6.16 5.12
C GLN A 141 12.08 5.28 4.36
N VAL A 142 11.90 4.01 4.73
CA VAL A 142 10.85 3.15 4.14
C VAL A 142 9.46 3.72 4.42
N GLN A 143 9.20 4.20 5.63
CA GLN A 143 7.94 4.84 5.99
C GLN A 143 7.72 6.16 5.23
N GLU A 144 8.76 6.96 5.08
CA GLU A 144 8.76 8.16 4.23
C GLU A 144 8.42 7.82 2.78
N GLY A 145 8.95 6.70 2.28
CA GLY A 145 8.60 6.19 0.97
C GLY A 145 7.11 5.84 0.87
N TRP A 146 6.51 5.29 1.94
CA TRP A 146 5.09 4.96 1.94
C TRP A 146 4.23 6.22 1.83
N ARG A 147 4.62 7.32 2.49
CA ARG A 147 3.94 8.62 2.34
C ARG A 147 3.80 8.98 0.86
N HIS A 148 4.89 8.91 0.12
CA HIS A 148 4.91 9.25 -1.30
C HIS A 148 4.17 8.23 -2.18
N ALA A 149 4.23 6.93 -1.86
CA ALA A 149 3.46 5.91 -2.56
C ALA A 149 1.94 6.12 -2.39
N LEU A 150 1.51 6.52 -1.19
CA LEU A 150 0.11 6.86 -0.91
C LEU A 150 -0.32 8.13 -1.66
N LEU A 151 0.52 9.18 -1.71
CA LEU A 151 0.21 10.38 -2.48
C LEU A 151 -0.02 10.05 -3.96
N ILE A 152 0.85 9.22 -4.56
CA ILE A 152 0.64 8.71 -5.93
C ILE A 152 -0.71 8.00 -6.04
N TYR A 153 -1.07 7.17 -5.06
CA TYR A 153 -2.34 6.45 -5.09
C TYR A 153 -3.56 7.36 -4.94
N VAL A 154 -3.51 8.40 -4.10
CA VAL A 154 -4.57 9.41 -3.98
C VAL A 154 -4.75 10.13 -5.31
N TYR A 155 -3.67 10.66 -5.88
CA TYR A 155 -3.72 11.45 -7.11
C TYR A 155 -4.17 10.61 -8.31
N MET A 156 -3.49 9.49 -8.59
CA MET A 156 -3.79 8.70 -9.77
C MET A 156 -4.99 7.78 -9.58
N GLY A 157 -5.22 7.31 -8.36
CA GLY A 157 -6.24 6.31 -8.06
C GLY A 157 -7.60 6.86 -7.64
N ILE A 158 -7.67 8.10 -7.12
CA ILE A 158 -8.95 8.77 -6.81
C ILE A 158 -9.13 10.03 -7.65
N CYS A 159 -8.16 10.94 -7.66
CA CYS A 159 -8.31 12.20 -8.39
C CYS A 159 -8.29 11.98 -9.92
N GLY A 160 -7.85 10.80 -10.37
CA GLY A 160 -7.83 10.44 -11.79
C GLY A 160 -6.84 11.25 -12.60
N VAL A 161 -5.77 11.79 -11.98
CA VAL A 161 -4.71 12.46 -12.73
C VAL A 161 -3.72 11.45 -13.30
N SER A 162 -3.05 11.82 -14.39
CA SER A 162 -2.06 10.96 -15.05
C SER A 162 -0.71 11.00 -14.34
N SER A 163 0.20 10.12 -14.76
CA SER A 163 1.58 10.14 -14.28
C SER A 163 2.35 11.43 -14.61
N GLU A 164 1.84 12.30 -15.48
CA GLU A 164 2.50 13.58 -15.79
C GLU A 164 2.27 14.67 -14.73
N ASP A 165 1.27 14.51 -13.86
CA ASP A 165 0.98 15.49 -12.82
C ASP A 165 2.26 15.83 -12.01
N PRO A 166 2.61 17.11 -11.85
CA PRO A 166 3.84 17.51 -11.16
C PRO A 166 3.97 16.94 -9.74
N ARG A 167 2.86 16.77 -9.03
CA ARG A 167 2.83 16.21 -7.67
C ARG A 167 3.15 14.71 -7.70
N VAL A 168 2.62 13.98 -8.69
CA VAL A 168 2.97 12.57 -8.92
C VAL A 168 4.46 12.44 -9.23
N GLN A 169 5.00 13.27 -10.14
CA GLN A 169 6.42 13.20 -10.47
C GLN A 169 7.34 13.64 -9.33
N ALA A 170 6.91 14.56 -8.47
CA ALA A 170 7.62 14.90 -7.24
C ALA A 170 7.70 13.70 -6.29
N ALA A 171 6.57 13.02 -6.06
CA ALA A 171 6.53 11.83 -5.22
C ALA A 171 7.39 10.68 -5.77
N VAL A 172 7.37 10.47 -7.09
CA VAL A 172 8.25 9.50 -7.77
C VAL A 172 9.72 9.82 -7.48
N ARG A 173 10.16 11.07 -7.70
CA ARG A 173 11.56 11.47 -7.45
C ARG A 173 11.98 11.25 -5.99
N HIS A 174 11.10 11.55 -5.04
CA HIS A 174 11.37 11.29 -3.62
C HIS A 174 11.56 9.80 -3.33
N ILE A 175 10.72 8.92 -3.88
CA ILE A 175 10.88 7.47 -3.71
C ILE A 175 12.22 6.99 -4.27
N PHE A 176 12.64 7.48 -5.44
CA PHE A 176 13.94 7.13 -6.02
C PHE A 176 15.11 7.59 -5.15
N SER A 177 15.07 8.84 -4.67
CA SER A 177 16.10 9.36 -3.76
C SER A 177 16.19 8.52 -2.47
N LEU A 178 15.06 8.11 -1.90
CA LEU A 178 15.04 7.23 -0.73
C LEU A 178 15.59 5.83 -1.05
N ALA A 179 15.24 5.27 -2.22
CA ALA A 179 15.72 3.96 -2.63
C ALA A 179 17.25 3.92 -2.82
N GLU A 180 17.85 5.01 -3.32
CA GLU A 180 19.31 5.16 -3.42
C GLU A 180 19.97 5.15 -2.04
N VAL A 181 19.40 5.88 -1.07
CA VAL A 181 19.94 5.95 0.30
C VAL A 181 19.77 4.62 1.06
N ILE A 182 18.62 3.96 0.92
CA ILE A 182 18.33 2.66 1.56
C ILE A 182 19.22 1.54 0.99
N GLY A 183 19.57 1.64 -0.29
CA GLY A 183 20.43 0.70 -1.00
C GLY A 183 19.96 -0.75 -0.91
N ASN A 184 20.90 -1.65 -0.63
CA ASN A 184 20.67 -3.09 -0.50
C ASN A 184 20.59 -3.55 0.96
N SER A 185 20.25 -2.65 1.89
CA SER A 185 20.01 -3.00 3.28
C SER A 185 18.91 -4.08 3.39
N ARG A 186 18.95 -4.87 4.48
CA ARG A 186 17.93 -5.90 4.75
C ARG A 186 16.53 -5.31 4.82
N VAL A 187 16.38 -4.09 5.34
CA VAL A 187 15.12 -3.35 5.45
C VAL A 187 14.61 -2.89 4.07
N GLY A 188 15.51 -2.71 3.08
CA GLY A 188 15.16 -2.32 1.72
C GLY A 188 14.28 -3.33 0.97
N ILE A 189 14.13 -4.55 1.49
CA ILE A 189 13.12 -5.52 1.05
C ILE A 189 11.69 -4.95 1.08
N HIS A 190 11.40 -4.07 2.05
CA HIS A 190 10.08 -3.46 2.22
C HIS A 190 9.80 -2.36 1.20
N MET A 191 10.74 -2.04 0.31
CA MET A 191 10.55 -1.10 -0.80
C MET A 191 9.80 -1.71 -1.98
N LEU A 192 9.43 -2.99 -1.95
CA LEU A 192 8.69 -3.63 -3.05
C LEU A 192 7.45 -2.82 -3.45
N PRO A 193 6.52 -2.47 -2.52
CA PRO A 193 5.33 -1.71 -2.89
C PRO A 193 5.67 -0.35 -3.49
N HIS A 194 6.69 0.32 -2.95
CA HIS A 194 7.18 1.62 -3.44
C HIS A 194 7.69 1.52 -4.87
N CYS A 195 8.48 0.50 -5.18
CA CYS A 195 9.00 0.28 -6.53
C CYS A 195 7.87 0.00 -7.52
N VAL A 196 6.84 -0.76 -7.13
CA VAL A 196 5.66 -1.00 -7.99
C VAL A 196 4.95 0.32 -8.31
N ILE A 197 4.68 1.12 -7.29
CA ILE A 197 3.88 2.35 -7.42
C ILE A 197 4.66 3.49 -8.09
N ALA A 198 5.93 3.68 -7.71
CA ALA A 198 6.81 4.63 -8.39
C ALA A 198 7.08 4.20 -9.84
N GLY A 199 7.23 2.90 -10.08
CA GLY A 199 7.41 2.33 -11.41
C GLY A 199 6.21 2.54 -12.33
N LEU A 200 4.99 2.38 -11.80
CA LEU A 200 3.75 2.71 -12.50
C LEU A 200 3.78 4.16 -12.99
N ALA A 201 4.20 5.09 -12.12
CA ALA A 201 4.25 6.51 -12.44
C ALA A 201 5.57 6.97 -13.10
N ALA A 202 6.53 6.07 -13.35
CA ALA A 202 7.84 6.44 -13.87
C ALA A 202 7.78 6.80 -15.37
N ARG A 203 8.21 8.02 -15.69
CA ARG A 203 8.32 8.51 -17.07
C ARG A 203 9.75 8.54 -17.60
N LEU A 204 10.74 8.66 -16.72
CA LEU A 204 12.16 8.69 -17.11
C LEU A 204 12.70 7.27 -17.24
N GLU A 205 13.41 6.98 -18.32
CA GLU A 205 13.96 5.64 -18.56
C GLU A 205 14.92 5.19 -17.45
N LYS A 206 15.76 6.11 -16.94
CA LYS A 206 16.63 5.84 -15.79
C LYS A 206 15.87 5.32 -14.55
N HIS A 207 14.67 5.84 -14.31
CA HIS A 207 13.82 5.44 -13.19
C HIS A 207 13.21 4.05 -13.45
N ARG A 208 12.77 3.79 -14.69
CA ARG A 208 12.21 2.50 -15.10
C ARG A 208 13.23 1.37 -14.94
N VAL A 209 14.45 1.59 -15.45
CA VAL A 209 15.57 0.64 -15.30
C VAL A 209 15.86 0.35 -13.83
N ALA A 210 16.01 1.39 -13.00
CA ALA A 210 16.29 1.22 -11.57
C ALA A 210 15.18 0.45 -10.83
N VAL A 211 13.90 0.72 -11.13
CA VAL A 211 12.78 -0.06 -10.57
C VAL A 211 12.82 -1.51 -11.03
N TYR A 212 13.06 -1.75 -12.32
CA TYR A 212 13.09 -3.10 -12.87
C TYR A 212 14.18 -3.94 -12.22
N GLU A 213 15.40 -3.39 -12.10
CA GLU A 213 16.51 -4.05 -11.43
C GLU A 213 16.21 -4.34 -9.96
N LYS A 214 15.61 -3.38 -9.24
CA LYS A 214 15.22 -3.57 -7.85
C LYS A 214 14.18 -4.67 -7.69
N LEU A 215 13.10 -4.65 -8.49
CA LEU A 215 12.06 -5.68 -8.46
C LEU A 215 12.62 -7.06 -8.82
N ARG A 216 13.55 -7.14 -9.78
CA ARG A 216 14.26 -8.38 -10.14
C ARG A 216 15.10 -8.91 -8.97
N SER A 217 15.82 -8.05 -8.26
CA SER A 217 16.60 -8.44 -7.08
C SER A 217 15.72 -9.00 -5.93
N LEU A 218 14.44 -8.64 -5.91
CA LEU A 218 13.45 -9.10 -4.94
C LEU A 218 12.71 -10.36 -5.40
N GLY A 219 13.05 -10.93 -6.57
CA GLY A 219 12.32 -12.04 -7.19
C GLY A 219 12.27 -13.33 -6.36
N ASN A 220 13.33 -13.62 -5.60
CA ASN A 220 13.40 -14.81 -4.75
C ASN A 220 12.78 -14.59 -3.36
N THR A 221 12.36 -13.36 -3.05
CA THR A 221 11.89 -13.01 -1.72
C THR A 221 10.41 -12.67 -1.76
N ARG A 222 9.60 -13.47 -1.07
CA ARG A 222 8.16 -13.25 -0.95
C ARG A 222 7.87 -12.18 0.09
N VAL A 223 8.13 -10.93 -0.26
CA VAL A 223 7.64 -9.78 0.51
C VAL A 223 6.15 -9.66 0.21
N TRP A 224 5.31 -9.55 1.24
CA TRP A 224 3.89 -9.26 1.04
C TRP A 224 3.07 -10.30 0.24
N LEU A 225 3.49 -11.58 0.21
CA LEU A 225 2.94 -12.69 -0.61
C LEU A 225 3.32 -12.66 -2.11
N PHE A 226 4.01 -11.62 -2.58
CA PHE A 226 4.30 -11.43 -4.00
C PHE A 226 5.78 -11.61 -4.31
N ALA A 227 6.08 -12.06 -5.53
CA ALA A 227 7.42 -12.02 -6.08
C ALA A 227 7.62 -10.71 -6.85
N GLY A 228 8.72 -10.00 -6.59
CA GLY A 228 8.99 -8.71 -7.26
C GLY A 228 9.02 -8.82 -8.79
N THR A 229 9.47 -9.96 -9.32
CA THR A 229 9.54 -10.23 -10.77
C THR A 229 8.20 -10.13 -11.48
N GLN A 230 7.10 -10.58 -10.85
CA GLN A 230 5.77 -10.51 -11.46
C GLN A 230 5.36 -9.06 -11.70
N PHE A 231 5.66 -8.15 -10.78
CA PHE A 231 5.39 -6.73 -10.99
C PHE A 231 6.38 -6.07 -11.96
N GLY A 232 7.61 -6.58 -12.04
CA GLY A 232 8.57 -6.15 -13.07
C GLY A 232 8.03 -6.40 -14.48
N GLU A 233 7.42 -7.56 -14.71
CA GLU A 233 6.76 -7.91 -15.99
C GLU A 233 5.56 -7.01 -16.28
N VAL A 234 4.71 -6.74 -15.28
CA VAL A 234 3.57 -5.80 -15.40
C VAL A 234 4.03 -4.42 -15.83
N LEU A 235 5.06 -3.90 -15.17
CA LEU A 235 5.60 -2.58 -15.47
C LEU A 235 6.30 -2.54 -16.83
N TYR A 236 6.99 -3.61 -17.20
CA TYR A 236 7.60 -3.73 -18.53
C TYR A 236 6.54 -3.63 -19.64
N GLU A 237 5.42 -4.35 -19.52
CA GLU A 237 4.30 -4.21 -20.47
C GLU A 237 3.74 -2.78 -20.49
N LEU A 238 3.56 -2.17 -19.32
CA LEU A 238 3.06 -0.80 -19.22
C LEU A 238 3.98 0.20 -19.93
N TRP A 239 5.29 0.10 -19.72
CA TRP A 239 6.29 1.03 -20.27
C TRP A 239 6.49 0.87 -21.77
N HIS A 240 6.28 -0.32 -22.33
CA HIS A 240 6.37 -0.59 -23.77
C HIS A 240 5.01 -0.46 -24.48
N GLY A 241 3.92 -0.33 -23.71
CA GLY A 241 2.58 -0.05 -24.20
C GLY A 241 2.20 1.42 -23.98
N ALA A 242 1.27 1.65 -23.05
CA ALA A 242 0.71 2.98 -22.80
C ALA A 242 1.76 4.03 -22.40
N GLY A 243 2.85 3.61 -21.75
CA GLY A 243 3.93 4.49 -21.28
C GLY A 243 5.11 4.63 -22.26
N ILE A 244 4.99 4.21 -23.52
CA ILE A 244 6.11 4.24 -24.47
C ILE A 244 6.70 5.66 -24.59
N GLY A 245 8.03 5.75 -24.62
CA GLY A 245 8.74 7.03 -24.71
C GLY A 245 8.51 7.98 -23.51
N GLY A 246 8.04 7.46 -22.37
CA GLY A 246 7.70 8.29 -21.21
C GLY A 246 6.32 8.96 -21.30
N ALA A 247 5.44 8.46 -22.18
CA ALA A 247 4.06 8.93 -22.28
C ALA A 247 3.33 8.84 -20.92
N PRO A 248 2.42 9.79 -20.62
CA PRO A 248 1.63 9.75 -19.39
C PRO A 248 0.73 8.52 -19.35
N VAL A 249 0.66 7.86 -18.19
CA VAL A 249 -0.20 6.70 -17.97
C VAL A 249 -1.21 6.99 -16.87
N MET A 250 -2.36 6.33 -16.96
CA MET A 250 -3.38 6.34 -15.91
C MET A 250 -3.22 5.11 -15.01
N TRP A 251 -3.79 5.16 -13.81
CA TRP A 251 -3.83 3.97 -12.95
C TRP A 251 -4.51 2.78 -13.65
N ASP A 252 -5.56 3.03 -14.43
CA ASP A 252 -6.30 1.95 -15.09
C ASP A 252 -5.51 1.29 -16.23
N ASP A 253 -4.51 1.96 -16.80
CA ASP A 253 -3.58 1.33 -17.75
C ASP A 253 -2.71 0.29 -17.04
N TYR A 254 -2.23 0.62 -15.83
CA TYR A 254 -1.55 -0.35 -14.97
C TYR A 254 -2.45 -1.53 -14.62
N VAL A 255 -3.72 -1.29 -14.25
CA VAL A 255 -4.67 -2.38 -13.92
C VAL A 255 -4.89 -3.30 -15.13
N LYS A 256 -4.99 -2.75 -16.34
CA LYS A 256 -5.11 -3.54 -17.58
C LYS A 256 -3.88 -4.41 -17.83
N CYS A 257 -2.67 -3.86 -17.74
CA CYS A 257 -1.42 -4.63 -17.88
C CYS A 257 -1.32 -5.71 -16.78
N ARG A 258 -1.61 -5.35 -15.53
CA ARG A 258 -1.60 -6.28 -14.40
C ARG A 258 -2.52 -7.47 -14.63
N ARG A 259 -3.75 -7.25 -15.13
CA ARG A 259 -4.70 -8.33 -15.43
C ARG A 259 -4.21 -9.30 -16.50
N ARG A 260 -3.40 -8.85 -17.46
CA ARG A 260 -2.83 -9.70 -18.52
C ARG A 260 -1.69 -10.57 -17.99
N VAL A 261 -0.78 -9.97 -17.22
CA VAL A 261 0.41 -10.66 -16.69
C VAL A 261 0.10 -11.54 -15.47
N ILE A 262 -0.71 -11.04 -14.54
CA ILE A 262 -1.05 -11.73 -13.29
C ILE A 262 -2.56 -12.02 -13.26
N PRO A 263 -3.02 -13.13 -13.89
CA PRO A 263 -4.41 -13.53 -13.84
C PRO A 263 -4.79 -13.95 -12.41
N MET A 264 -6.00 -13.58 -11.96
CA MET A 264 -6.51 -13.74 -10.60
C MET A 264 -7.66 -14.73 -10.51
#